data_AF-A0A133ZVQ1-F1
#
_entry.id   AF-A0A133ZVQ1-F1
#
_cell.length_a   1.000
_cell.length_b   1.000
_cell.length_c   1.000
_cell.angle_alpha   90.00
_cell.angle_beta   90.00
_cell.angle_gamma   90.00
#
_symmetry.space_group_name_H-M   'P 1'
#
loop_
_entity.id
_entity.type
_entity.pdbx_description
1 polymer ?
#
loop_
_entity_poly.entity_id
_entity_poly.type
_entity_poly.pdbx_seq_one_letter_code
_entity_poly.pdbx_strand_id
1 'polypeptide(L)'
;MKKGIGIGIEDFSEVIKENCYYIDKTKWIGEILEDKSKIKLFIRPRRFGKTLNMSMLKYFFNVENKEENRKLFNGLDVEKSEYMSEQGQYPVIFISLKSIKAKTWEEAIQEIRLLVLELFSELKNALLFLTRMLF
;
A
#
# COMPACT_ATOMS: atom_id res chain seq x y z
N MET A 1 26.97 -9.47 -3.88
CA MET A 1 26.54 -9.96 -2.55
C MET A 1 25.21 -10.68 -2.70
N LYS A 2 24.97 -11.78 -1.96
CA LYS A 2 23.67 -12.46 -1.97
C LYS A 2 22.67 -11.64 -1.15
N LYS A 3 21.46 -11.44 -1.67
CA LYS A 3 20.38 -10.73 -0.96
C LYS A 3 19.85 -11.60 0.19
N GLY A 4 19.58 -11.00 1.35
CA GLY A 4 18.95 -11.68 2.48
C GLY A 4 17.45 -11.87 2.27
N ILE A 5 16.84 -12.91 2.84
CA ILE A 5 15.38 -13.10 2.78
C ILE A 5 14.74 -12.27 3.89
N GLY A 6 13.90 -11.30 3.53
CA GLY A 6 13.18 -10.41 4.45
C GLY A 6 12.00 -11.08 5.16
N ILE A 7 12.24 -12.19 5.87
CA ILE A 7 11.17 -12.91 6.57
C ILE A 7 10.55 -12.03 7.66
N GLY A 8 9.24 -11.82 7.58
CA GLY A 8 8.49 -11.02 8.55
C GLY A 8 8.37 -9.54 8.18
N ILE A 9 9.07 -9.08 7.13
CA ILE A 9 8.88 -7.74 6.58
C ILE A 9 7.56 -7.73 5.81
N GLU A 10 6.64 -6.88 6.26
CA GLU A 10 5.31 -6.71 5.67
C GLU A 10 5.18 -5.41 4.85
N ASP A 11 6.19 -4.53 4.91
CA ASP A 11 6.22 -3.27 4.18
C ASP A 11 7.05 -3.39 2.88
N PHE A 12 6.45 -2.97 1.76
CA PHE A 12 7.10 -3.09 0.45
C PHE A 12 8.28 -2.13 0.30
N SER A 13 8.18 -0.89 0.82
CA SER A 13 9.28 0.07 0.76
C SER A 13 10.50 -0.45 1.52
N GLU A 14 10.31 -1.03 2.70
CA GLU A 14 11.39 -1.66 3.49
C GLU A 14 12.08 -2.80 2.72
N VAL A 15 11.31 -3.72 2.11
CA VAL A 15 11.87 -4.82 1.30
C VAL A 15 12.78 -4.31 0.18
N ILE A 16 12.37 -3.25 -0.52
CA ILE A 16 13.13 -2.68 -1.64
C ILE A 16 14.36 -1.90 -1.13
N LYS A 17 14.19 -1.03 -0.13
CA LYS A 17 15.26 -0.18 0.42
C LYS A 17 16.36 -0.98 1.12
N GLU A 18 15.99 -2.02 1.87
CA GLU A 18 16.94 -2.93 2.51
C GLU A 18 17.56 -3.95 1.54
N ASN A 19 17.24 -3.84 0.24
CA ASN A 19 17.72 -4.71 -0.82
C ASN A 19 17.52 -6.21 -0.49
N CYS A 20 16.36 -6.55 0.08
CA CYS A 20 15.99 -7.92 0.39
C CYS A 20 15.75 -8.73 -0.89
N TYR A 21 15.78 -10.06 -0.77
CA TYR A 21 15.31 -10.95 -1.82
C TYR A 21 13.80 -10.78 -1.97
N TYR A 22 13.38 -10.25 -3.12
CA TYR A 22 12.00 -9.96 -3.45
C TYR A 22 11.64 -10.68 -4.75
N ILE A 23 10.52 -11.41 -4.72
CA ILE A 23 9.93 -11.98 -5.93
C ILE A 23 9.00 -10.91 -6.50
N ASP A 24 9.36 -10.39 -7.67
CA ASP A 24 8.60 -9.35 -8.33
C ASP A 24 7.19 -9.85 -8.69
N LYS A 25 6.18 -9.15 -8.16
CA LYS A 25 4.76 -9.37 -8.44
C LYS A 25 4.09 -8.11 -8.98
N THR A 26 4.86 -7.10 -9.37
CA THR A 26 4.33 -5.79 -9.78
C THR A 26 3.56 -5.86 -11.09
N LYS A 27 3.81 -6.86 -11.94
CA LYS A 27 2.96 -7.16 -13.12
C LYS A 27 1.47 -7.28 -12.77
N TRP A 28 1.16 -7.79 -11.57
CA TRP A 28 -0.21 -7.96 -11.09
C TRP A 28 -1.00 -6.65 -10.93
N ILE A 29 -0.30 -5.50 -10.84
CA ILE A 29 -0.92 -4.18 -10.80
C ILE A 29 -1.76 -3.95 -12.06
N GLY A 30 -1.23 -4.34 -13.23
CA GLY A 30 -1.97 -4.27 -14.50
C GLY A 30 -3.22 -5.15 -14.49
N GLU A 31 -3.09 -6.40 -14.00
CA GLU A 31 -4.23 -7.32 -13.89
C GLU A 31 -5.34 -6.75 -12.98
N ILE A 32 -4.98 -6.03 -11.91
CA ILE A 32 -5.94 -5.36 -11.04
C ILE A 32 -6.66 -4.21 -11.75
N LEU A 33 -5.94 -3.44 -12.57
CA LEU A 33 -6.47 -2.30 -13.32
C LEU A 33 -7.38 -2.73 -14.47
N GLU A 34 -7.04 -3.82 -15.16
CA GLU A 34 -7.85 -4.38 -16.24
C GLU A 34 -9.13 -5.07 -15.72
N ASP A 35 -9.04 -5.69 -14.54
CA ASP A 35 -10.19 -6.38 -13.96
C ASP A 35 -11.28 -5.39 -13.54
N LYS A 36 -12.46 -5.55 -14.14
CA LYS A 36 -13.64 -4.69 -13.93
C LYS A 36 -14.40 -4.98 -12.63
N SER A 37 -13.96 -5.95 -11.83
CA SER A 37 -14.61 -6.25 -10.55
C SER A 37 -14.45 -5.08 -9.57
N LYS A 38 -15.56 -4.65 -8.96
CA LYS A 38 -15.61 -3.51 -8.03
C LYS A 38 -14.90 -3.78 -6.70
N ILE A 39 -14.80 -5.05 -6.32
CA ILE A 39 -14.22 -5.49 -5.05
C ILE A 39 -13.23 -6.61 -5.35
N LYS A 40 -11.95 -6.38 -5.01
CA LYS A 40 -10.92 -7.41 -5.09
C LYS A 40 -10.84 -8.14 -3.75
N LEU A 41 -11.21 -9.42 -3.72
CA LEU A 41 -11.06 -10.24 -2.52
C LEU A 41 -9.80 -11.08 -2.60
N PHE A 42 -8.88 -10.86 -1.66
CA PHE A 42 -7.70 -11.71 -1.51
C PHE A 42 -8.00 -12.86 -0.54
N ILE A 43 -8.29 -14.07 -1.04
CA ILE A 43 -8.52 -15.30 -0.23
C ILE A 43 -7.32 -15.65 0.65
N ARG A 44 -7.46 -16.29 1.83
CA ARG A 44 -6.42 -16.36 2.91
C ARG A 44 -5.54 -17.65 2.93
N PRO A 45 -4.63 -17.94 1.98
CA PRO A 45 -3.49 -18.80 2.29
C PRO A 45 -2.51 -18.03 3.19
N ARG A 46 -2.06 -18.67 4.29
CA ARG A 46 -1.08 -18.06 5.20
C ARG A 46 0.27 -17.86 4.49
N ARG A 47 0.96 -16.77 4.83
CA ARG A 47 2.32 -16.43 4.35
C ARG A 47 2.45 -16.21 2.83
N PHE A 48 1.35 -15.93 2.13
CA PHE A 48 1.37 -15.71 0.68
C PHE A 48 1.79 -14.28 0.25
N GLY A 49 2.23 -13.45 1.20
CA GLY A 49 2.68 -12.07 0.92
C GLY A 49 1.55 -11.07 0.70
N LYS A 50 0.34 -11.32 1.21
CA LYS A 50 -0.82 -10.43 1.03
C LYS A 50 -0.60 -9.03 1.58
N THR A 51 -0.14 -8.92 2.82
CA THR A 51 0.12 -7.62 3.45
C THR A 51 1.17 -6.84 2.68
N LEU A 52 2.26 -7.52 2.30
CA LEU A 52 3.31 -6.96 1.45
C LEU A 52 2.76 -6.45 0.12
N ASN A 53 1.93 -7.24 -0.55
CA ASN A 53 1.30 -6.84 -1.81
C ASN A 53 0.31 -5.67 -1.63
N MET A 54 -0.44 -5.61 -0.53
CA MET A 54 -1.31 -4.46 -0.24
C MET A 54 -0.49 -3.19 0.04
N SER A 55 0.64 -3.32 0.72
CA SER A 55 1.61 -2.21 0.89
C SER A 55 2.21 -1.77 -0.45
N MET A 56 2.56 -2.71 -1.34
CA MET A 56 2.98 -2.42 -2.71
C MET A 56 1.93 -1.60 -3.48
N LEU A 57 0.65 -2.02 -3.47
CA LEU A 57 -0.43 -1.28 -4.12
C LEU A 57 -0.64 0.11 -3.50
N LYS A 58 -0.51 0.23 -2.18
CA LYS A 58 -0.55 1.53 -1.49
C LYS A 58 0.52 2.46 -2.06
N TYR A 59 1.79 2.05 -2.09
CA TYR A 59 2.86 2.89 -2.63
C TYR A 59 2.69 3.18 -4.13
N PHE A 60 2.16 2.22 -4.90
CA PHE A 60 1.97 2.43 -6.33
C PHE A 60 0.94 3.51 -6.61
N PHE A 61 -0.25 3.44 -6.00
CA PHE A 61 -1.35 4.34 -6.33
C PHE A 61 -1.29 5.67 -5.58
N ASN A 62 -0.69 5.72 -4.39
CA ASN A 62 -0.78 6.88 -3.51
C ASN A 62 -0.13 8.14 -4.11
N VAL A 63 -0.93 9.19 -4.23
CA VAL A 63 -0.53 10.51 -4.71
C VAL A 63 0.46 11.21 -3.77
N GLU A 64 0.38 10.94 -2.47
CA GLU A 64 1.36 11.46 -1.52
C GLU A 64 2.73 10.83 -1.77
N ASN A 65 3.78 11.65 -1.73
CA ASN A 65 5.16 11.24 -1.98
C ASN A 65 5.34 10.56 -3.35
N LYS A 66 4.54 10.94 -4.36
CA LYS A 66 4.54 10.37 -5.72
C LYS A 66 5.95 10.05 -6.25
N GLU A 67 6.83 11.04 -6.23
CA GLU A 67 8.20 10.92 -6.76
C GLU A 67 9.08 9.95 -5.98
N GLU A 68 8.94 9.91 -4.65
CA GLU A 68 9.70 8.98 -3.82
C GLU A 68 9.16 7.55 -3.96
N ASN A 69 7.83 7.40 -3.97
CA ASN A 69 7.18 6.11 -4.20
C ASN A 69 7.51 5.55 -5.57
N ARG A 70 7.62 6.40 -6.60
CA ARG A 70 7.99 5.99 -7.96
C ARG A 70 9.30 5.21 -7.98
N LYS A 71 10.30 5.65 -7.21
CA LYS A 71 11.63 5.01 -7.13
C LYS A 71 11.59 3.57 -6.59
N LEU A 72 10.57 3.22 -5.81
CA LEU A 72 10.40 1.85 -5.28
C LEU A 72 10.13 0.82 -6.39
N PHE A 73 9.70 1.27 -7.57
CA PHE A 73 9.35 0.42 -8.70
C PHE A 73 10.45 0.34 -9.76
N ASN A 74 11.57 1.03 -9.57
CA ASN A 74 12.68 1.03 -10.52
C ASN A 74 13.25 -0.38 -10.70
N GLY A 75 13.36 -0.82 -11.95
CA GLY A 75 13.83 -2.14 -12.33
C GLY A 75 12.81 -3.27 -12.13
N LEU A 76 11.60 -2.98 -11.65
CA LEU A 76 10.51 -3.96 -11.52
C LEU A 76 9.67 -4.02 -12.80
N ASP A 77 8.91 -5.10 -12.97
CA ASP A 77 8.13 -5.38 -14.19
C ASP A 77 7.13 -4.27 -14.52
N VAL A 78 6.47 -3.66 -13.53
CA VAL A 78 5.50 -2.58 -13.76
C VAL A 78 6.12 -1.32 -14.38
N GLU A 79 7.40 -1.03 -14.12
CA GLU A 79 8.08 0.16 -14.68
C GLU A 79 8.09 0.14 -16.21
N LYS A 80 8.16 -1.05 -16.80
CA LYS A 80 8.20 -1.25 -18.26
C LYS A 80 6.80 -1.33 -18.88
N SER A 81 5.75 -1.27 -18.08
CA SER A 81 4.36 -1.39 -18.51
C SER A 81 3.69 -0.03 -18.71
N GLU A 82 2.64 0.02 -19.52
CA GLU A 82 1.82 1.23 -19.70
C GLU A 82 1.13 1.67 -18.39
N TYR A 83 0.89 0.73 -17.47
CA TYR A 83 0.28 0.97 -16.17
C TYR A 83 1.09 1.89 -15.26
N MET A 84 2.37 2.11 -15.55
CA MET A 84 3.20 3.08 -14.81
C MET A 84 2.66 4.52 -14.90
N SER A 85 1.78 4.81 -15.87
CA SER A 85 1.04 6.07 -15.98
C SER A 85 0.05 6.31 -14.82
N GLU A 86 -0.43 5.24 -14.19
CA GLU A 86 -1.35 5.26 -13.04
C GLU A 86 -0.64 5.46 -11.69
N GLN A 87 0.70 5.48 -11.68
CA GLN A 87 1.48 5.63 -10.45
C GLN A 87 1.27 7.01 -9.83
N GLY A 88 0.92 7.02 -8.55
CA GLY A 88 0.75 8.21 -7.74
C GLY A 88 -0.34 9.16 -8.24
N GLN A 89 -1.43 8.63 -8.79
CA GLN A 89 -2.56 9.42 -9.30
C GLN A 89 -3.73 9.49 -8.31
N TYR A 90 -3.73 8.66 -7.25
CA TYR A 90 -4.92 8.47 -6.42
C TYR A 90 -4.62 8.73 -4.94
N PRO A 91 -5.51 9.41 -4.19
CA PRO A 91 -5.48 9.37 -2.74
C PRO A 91 -5.82 7.95 -2.28
N VAL A 92 -4.92 7.31 -1.53
CA VAL A 92 -5.12 5.93 -1.05
C VAL A 92 -5.39 5.93 0.44
N ILE A 93 -6.54 5.38 0.83
CA ILE A 93 -6.86 5.09 2.23
C ILE A 93 -6.40 3.66 2.53
N PHE A 94 -5.45 3.53 3.45
CA PHE A 94 -4.95 2.23 3.90
C PHE A 94 -5.30 2.00 5.37
N ILE A 95 -6.16 1.02 5.65
CA ILE A 95 -6.61 0.71 7.01
C ILE A 95 -6.09 -0.65 7.42
N SER A 96 -5.41 -0.71 8.57
CA SER A 96 -5.00 -1.95 9.20
C SER A 96 -5.71 -2.11 10.55
N LEU A 97 -6.43 -3.21 10.71
CA LEU A 97 -7.07 -3.57 11.98
C LEU A 97 -6.15 -4.43 12.87
N LYS A 98 -4.88 -4.62 12.49
CA LYS A 98 -3.91 -5.49 13.20
C LYS A 98 -3.57 -4.99 14.60
N SER A 99 -3.63 -3.67 14.81
CA SER A 99 -3.34 -3.02 16.09
C SER A 99 -4.47 -3.14 17.09
N ILE A 100 -5.68 -3.51 16.65
CA ILE A 100 -6.86 -3.60 17.51
C ILE A 100 -6.74 -4.86 18.36
N LYS A 101 -6.62 -4.69 19.67
CA LYS A 101 -6.38 -5.76 20.65
C LYS A 101 -7.44 -5.83 21.75
N ALA A 102 -8.57 -5.17 21.51
CA ALA A 102 -9.75 -5.19 22.37
C ALA A 102 -10.17 -6.61 22.76
N LYS A 103 -10.60 -6.75 24.03
CA LYS A 103 -11.13 -8.01 24.59
C LYS A 103 -12.65 -8.04 24.60
N THR A 104 -13.29 -6.87 24.54
CA THR A 104 -14.74 -6.72 24.45
C THR A 104 -15.16 -6.08 23.13
N TRP A 105 -16.43 -6.25 22.77
CA TRP A 105 -16.99 -5.62 21.57
C TRP A 105 -16.97 -4.10 21.68
N GLU A 106 -17.28 -3.58 22.86
CA GLU A 106 -17.32 -2.16 23.17
C GLU A 106 -15.93 -1.53 23.02
N GLU A 107 -14.89 -2.16 23.55
CA GLU A 107 -13.49 -1.75 23.36
C GLU A 107 -13.10 -1.78 21.88
N ALA A 108 -13.49 -2.82 21.14
CA ALA A 108 -13.16 -2.95 19.72
C ALA A 108 -13.77 -1.79 18.91
N ILE A 109 -15.04 -1.46 19.19
CA ILE A 109 -15.71 -0.33 18.54
C ILE A 109 -15.03 1.00 18.91
N GLN A 110 -14.59 1.17 20.16
CA GLN A 110 -13.84 2.38 20.56
C GLN A 110 -12.50 2.49 19.82
N GLU A 111 -11.73 1.40 19.75
CA GLU A 111 -10.46 1.38 19.02
C GLU A 111 -10.64 1.64 17.51
N ILE A 112 -11.68 1.06 16.89
CA ILE A 112 -12.02 1.35 15.49
C ILE A 112 -12.38 2.82 15.30
N ARG A 113 -13.16 3.42 16.21
CA ARG A 113 -13.51 4.84 16.12
C ARG A 113 -12.27 5.72 16.19
N LEU A 114 -11.34 5.44 17.10
CA LEU A 114 -10.09 6.17 17.21
C LEU A 114 -9.24 6.04 15.94
N LEU A 115 -9.12 4.82 15.40
CA LEU A 115 -8.41 4.57 14.14
C LEU A 115 -9.02 5.37 12.98
N VAL A 116 -10.35 5.38 12.86
CA VAL A 116 -11.04 6.16 11.81
C VAL A 116 -10.82 7.66 12.01
N LEU A 117 -10.88 8.17 13.24
CA LEU A 117 -10.62 9.58 13.53
C LEU A 117 -9.20 10.01 13.15
N GLU A 118 -8.19 9.18 13.45
CA GLU A 118 -6.81 9.39 13.07
C GLU A 118 -6.65 9.44 11.54
N LEU A 119 -7.20 8.45 10.84
CA LEU A 119 -7.20 8.39 9.37
C LEU A 119 -7.86 9.62 8.74
N PHE A 120 -8.99 10.10 9.28
CA PHE A 120 -9.64 11.31 8.78
C PHE A 120 -8.76 12.55 8.97
N SER A 121 -8.03 12.65 10.08
CA SER A 121 -7.10 13.75 10.34
C SER A 121 -5.95 13.75 9.33
N GLU A 122 -5.35 12.59 9.09
CA GLU A 122 -4.29 12.41 8.08
C GLU A 122 -4.77 12.78 6.68
N LEU A 123 -5.92 12.26 6.26
CA LEU A 123 -6.50 12.54 4.94
C LEU A 123 -6.86 14.01 4.77
N LYS A 124 -7.38 14.67 5.82
CA LYS A 124 -7.67 16.10 5.77
C LYS A 124 -6.40 16.90 5.52
N ASN A 125 -5.30 16.56 6.18
CA ASN A 125 -4.02 17.22 5.98
C ASN A 125 -3.48 17.00 4.57
N ALA A 126 -3.61 15.78 4.05
CA ALA A 126 -3.23 15.42 2.69
C ALA A 126 -4.04 16.16 1.62
N LEU A 127 -5.37 16.21 1.77
CA LEU A 127 -6.27 16.95 0.89
C LEU A 127 -5.94 18.44 0.91
N LEU A 128 -5.70 19.00 2.09
CA LEU A 128 -5.31 20.41 2.23
C LEU A 128 -3.98 20.70 1.51
N PHE A 129 -3.00 19.80 1.64
CA PHE A 129 -1.72 19.87 0.95
C PHE A 129 -1.89 19.84 -0.58
N LEU A 130 -2.70 18.90 -1.10
CA LEU A 130 -2.98 18.79 -2.53
C LEU A 130 -3.69 20.03 -3.08
N THR A 131 -4.67 20.57 -2.36
CA THR A 131 -5.32 21.82 -2.77
C THR A 131 -4.37 23.01 -2.81
N ARG A 132 -3.37 23.07 -1.92
CA ARG A 132 -2.36 24.14 -1.90
C ARG A 132 -1.27 23.99 -2.96
N MET A 133 -1.15 22.82 -3.59
CA MET A 133 -0.24 22.59 -4.71
C MET A 133 -0.85 22.99 -6.06
N LEU A 134 -2.19 23.07 -6.12
CA LEU A 134 -2.96 23.33 -7.34
C LEU A 134 -3.42 24.80 -7.47
N PHE A 135 -3.22 25.63 -6.44
CA PHE A 135 -3.51 27.06 -6.40
C PHE A 135 -2.34 27.83 -5.77
#